data_AF-A0A3B9HZ00-F1
#
_entry.id   AF-A0A3B9HZ00-F1
#
_cell.length_a   1.000
_cell.length_b   1.000
_cell.length_c   1.000
_cell.angle_alpha   90.00
_cell.angle_beta   90.00
_cell.angle_gamma   90.00
#
_symmetry.space_group_name_H-M   'P 1'
#
loop_
_entity.id
_entity.type
_entity.pdbx_description
1 polymer ?
#
loop_
_entity_poly.entity_id
_entity_poly.type
_entity_poly.pdbx_seq_one_letter_code
_entity_poly.pdbx_strand_id
1 'polypeptide(L)'
;LLSLADRCSAQGSLSSNELADFELGIMNLMHAFYEQLKRPKLAPFLNGNDLITHFKLKPGPEFKRILEALEEAQFLGEISSHDEAMARVRELIAQEK
;
A
#
# COMPACT_ATOMS: atom_id res chain seq x y z
N LEU A 1 5.70 19.29 -9.49
CA LEU A 1 5.62 20.38 -10.48
C LEU A 1 5.79 21.75 -9.82
N LEU A 2 5.02 22.08 -8.77
CA LEU A 2 5.22 23.33 -8.00
C LEU A 2 6.62 23.45 -7.39
N SER A 3 7.15 22.37 -6.80
CA SER A 3 8.52 22.32 -6.25
C SER A 3 9.63 22.59 -7.28
N LEU A 4 9.39 22.28 -8.56
CA LEU A 4 10.33 22.56 -9.64
C LEU A 4 10.25 24.02 -10.08
N ALA A 5 9.02 24.56 -10.20
CA ALA A 5 8.80 25.97 -10.48
C ALA A 5 9.37 26.88 -9.39
N ASP A 6 9.20 26.52 -8.12
CA ASP A 6 9.78 27.24 -6.98
C ASP A 6 11.32 27.21 -7.03
N ARG A 7 11.91 26.05 -7.36
CA ARG A 7 13.36 25.90 -7.49
C ARG A 7 13.94 26.69 -8.67
N CYS A 8 13.27 26.71 -9.82
CA CYS A 8 13.67 27.52 -10.98
C CYS A 8 13.51 29.03 -10.72
N SER A 9 12.51 29.42 -9.93
CA SER A 9 12.27 30.83 -9.59
C SER A 9 13.27 31.39 -8.57
N ALA A 10 13.88 30.53 -7.76
CA ALA A 10 14.87 30.91 -6.75
C ALA A 10 16.30 31.17 -7.30
N GLN A 11 16.49 31.27 -8.62
CA GLN A 11 17.84 31.27 -9.24
C GLN A 11 18.74 32.46 -8.83
N GLY A 12 19.76 32.14 -8.03
CA GLY A 12 21.11 32.64 -8.20
C GLY A 12 22.00 31.49 -8.69
N SER A 13 22.62 31.63 -9.87
CA SER A 13 23.66 30.79 -10.48
C SER A 13 23.77 29.33 -10.00
N LEU A 14 22.83 28.46 -10.40
CA LEU A 14 22.98 27.01 -10.23
C LEU A 14 23.79 26.43 -11.39
N SER A 15 24.57 25.39 -11.11
CA SER A 15 25.21 24.63 -12.19
C SER A 15 24.13 23.85 -12.95
N SER A 16 24.26 23.75 -14.28
CA SER A 16 23.30 23.02 -15.12
C SER A 16 23.09 21.55 -14.69
N ASN A 17 24.03 20.98 -13.95
CA ASN A 17 24.01 19.61 -13.49
C ASN A 17 23.08 19.42 -12.26
N GLU A 18 23.09 20.35 -11.31
CA GLU A 18 22.24 20.26 -10.10
C GLU A 18 20.74 20.37 -10.42
N LEU A 19 20.41 21.15 -11.46
CA LEU A 19 19.04 21.26 -11.95
C LEU A 19 18.59 19.93 -12.61
N ALA A 20 19.46 19.34 -13.44
CA ALA A 20 19.19 18.07 -14.10
C ALA A 20 19.02 16.91 -13.10
N ASP A 21 19.86 16.85 -12.06
CA ASP A 21 19.74 15.83 -11.01
C ASP A 21 18.41 15.94 -10.23
N PHE A 22 17.98 17.18 -9.95
CA PHE A 22 16.71 17.42 -9.28
C PHE A 22 15.52 17.07 -10.18
N GLU A 23 15.55 17.46 -11.46
CA GLU A 23 14.55 17.07 -12.46
C GLU A 23 14.41 15.55 -12.54
N LEU A 24 15.54 14.84 -12.62
CA LEU A 24 15.57 13.38 -12.70
C LEU A 24 15.00 12.73 -11.44
N GLY A 25 15.29 13.29 -10.26
CA GLY A 25 14.69 12.87 -8.99
C GLY A 25 13.16 13.02 -8.96
N ILE A 26 12.63 14.15 -9.43
CA ILE A 26 11.19 14.38 -9.53
C ILE A 26 10.54 13.42 -10.52
N MET A 27 11.16 13.19 -11.68
CA MET A 27 10.66 12.23 -12.67
C MET A 27 10.62 10.79 -12.11
N ASN A 28 11.66 10.36 -11.41
CA ASN A 28 11.71 9.04 -10.77
C ASN A 28 10.62 8.87 -9.72
N LEU A 29 10.39 9.89 -8.88
CA LEU A 29 9.33 9.86 -7.87
C LEU A 29 7.94 9.77 -8.53
N MET A 30 7.71 10.59 -9.56
CA MET A 30 6.46 10.53 -10.33
C MET A 30 6.26 9.17 -10.98
N HIS A 31 7.30 8.62 -11.61
CA HIS A 31 7.23 7.32 -12.24
C HIS A 31 6.88 6.22 -11.23
N ALA A 32 7.57 6.18 -10.09
CA ALA A 32 7.28 5.22 -9.02
C ALA A 32 5.84 5.33 -8.51
N PHE A 33 5.33 6.56 -8.33
CA PHE A 33 3.96 6.80 -7.90
C PHE A 33 2.93 6.33 -8.95
N TYR A 34 3.15 6.63 -10.23
CA TYR A 34 2.27 6.17 -11.31
C TYR A 34 2.29 4.65 -11.48
N GLU A 35 3.45 4.02 -11.32
CA GLU A 35 3.54 2.55 -11.32
C GLU A 35 2.79 1.93 -10.14
N GLN A 36 2.79 2.56 -8.96
CA GLN A 36 1.95 2.13 -7.83
C GLN A 36 0.45 2.31 -8.14
N LEU A 37 0.05 3.42 -8.75
CA LEU A 37 -1.36 3.66 -9.13
C LEU A 37 -1.88 2.66 -10.17
N LYS A 38 -1.01 2.16 -11.07
CA LYS A 38 -1.37 1.16 -12.07
C LYS A 38 -1.57 -0.24 -11.49
N ARG A 39 -1.12 -0.51 -10.26
CA ARG A 39 -1.31 -1.83 -9.65
C ARG A 39 -2.82 -2.08 -9.51
N PRO A 40 -3.38 -3.09 -10.21
CA PRO A 40 -4.79 -3.40 -10.06
C PRO A 40 -5.05 -3.75 -8.60
N LYS A 41 -6.20 -3.32 -8.07
CA LYS A 41 -6.65 -3.78 -6.76
C LYS A 41 -6.68 -5.30 -6.80
N LEU A 42 -5.80 -5.93 -6.04
CA LEU A 42 -5.73 -7.37 -5.94
C LEU A 42 -7.07 -7.86 -5.39
N ALA A 43 -7.63 -8.90 -5.99
CA ALA A 43 -8.82 -9.52 -5.42
C ALA A 43 -8.45 -10.05 -4.02
N PRO A 44 -9.18 -9.66 -2.96
CA PRO A 44 -8.87 -10.13 -1.60
C PRO A 44 -8.85 -11.65 -1.55
N PHE A 45 -7.86 -12.23 -0.88
CA PHE A 45 -7.81 -13.69 -0.68
C PHE A 45 -8.93 -14.22 0.20
N LEU A 46 -9.45 -13.39 1.11
CA LEU A 46 -10.57 -13.70 1.99
C LEU A 46 -11.57 -12.55 2.00
N ASN A 47 -12.83 -12.89 2.19
CA ASN A 47 -13.94 -11.95 2.37
C ASN A 47 -14.63 -12.16 3.73
N GLY A 48 -15.60 -11.30 4.05
CA GLY A 48 -16.33 -11.40 5.32
C GLY A 48 -17.09 -12.71 5.51
N ASN A 49 -17.57 -13.34 4.43
CA ASN A 49 -18.25 -14.64 4.54
C ASN A 49 -17.28 -15.76 4.94
N ASP A 50 -16.02 -15.67 4.53
CA ASP A 50 -14.98 -16.63 4.93
C ASP A 50 -14.68 -16.51 6.44
N LEU A 51 -14.70 -15.29 6.97
CA LEU A 51 -14.57 -15.04 8.42
C LEU A 51 -15.70 -15.68 9.23
N ILE A 52 -16.93 -15.65 8.70
CA ILE A 52 -18.09 -16.29 9.34
C ILE A 52 -17.97 -17.82 9.25
N THR A 53 -17.64 -18.34 8.07
CA THR A 53 -17.69 -19.78 7.80
C THR A 53 -16.53 -20.52 8.47
N HIS A 54 -15.30 -20.01 8.34
CA HIS A 54 -14.10 -20.70 8.82
C HIS A 54 -13.71 -20.35 10.25
N PHE A 55 -13.98 -19.12 10.69
CA PHE A 55 -13.58 -18.66 12.03
C PHE A 55 -14.75 -18.49 12.99
N LYS A 56 -15.99 -18.69 12.52
CA LYS A 56 -17.23 -18.56 13.31
C LYS A 56 -17.35 -17.21 14.02
N LEU A 57 -16.77 -16.16 13.42
CA LEU A 57 -16.84 -14.81 13.94
C LEU A 57 -18.24 -14.23 13.69
N LYS A 58 -18.73 -13.43 14.64
CA LYS A 58 -19.98 -12.69 14.49
C LYS A 58 -19.70 -11.36 13.77
N PRO A 59 -20.51 -10.98 12.77
CA PRO A 59 -20.37 -9.69 12.10
C PRO A 59 -20.29 -8.55 13.11
N GLY A 60 -19.30 -7.68 12.94
CA GLY A 60 -19.02 -6.59 13.89
C GLY A 60 -17.85 -5.72 13.42
N PRO A 61 -17.47 -4.70 14.20
CA PRO A 61 -16.40 -3.76 13.83
C PRO A 61 -15.06 -4.44 13.56
N GLU A 62 -14.78 -5.57 14.22
CA GLU A 62 -13.53 -6.33 14.03
C GLU A 62 -13.37 -6.92 12.62
N PHE A 63 -14.47 -7.14 11.88
CA PHE A 63 -14.38 -7.61 10.50
C PHE A 63 -13.65 -6.59 9.63
N LYS A 64 -13.94 -5.30 9.84
CA LYS A 64 -13.29 -4.23 9.09
C LYS A 64 -11.79 -4.24 9.38
N ARG A 65 -11.41 -4.32 10.66
CA ARG A 65 -10.01 -4.38 11.09
C ARG A 65 -9.27 -5.57 10.48
N ILE A 66 -9.85 -6.77 10.53
CA ILE A 66 -9.23 -7.99 9.99
C ILE A 66 -9.09 -7.90 8.47
N LEU A 67 -10.14 -7.47 7.76
CA LEU A 67 -10.11 -7.37 6.31
C LEU A 67 -9.14 -6.27 5.82
N GLU A 68 -9.05 -5.14 6.51
CA GLU A 68 -8.07 -4.09 6.21
C GLU A 68 -6.64 -4.58 6.43
N ALA A 69 -6.36 -5.29 7.53
CA ALA A 69 -5.04 -5.85 7.79
C ALA A 69 -4.64 -6.91 6.75
N LEU A 70 -5.60 -7.72 6.26
CA LEU A 70 -5.35 -8.67 5.18
C LEU A 70 -5.10 -7.97 3.84
N GLU A 71 -5.86 -6.92 3.52
CA GLU A 71 -5.67 -6.14 2.30
C GLU A 71 -4.28 -5.48 2.29
N GLU A 72 -3.84 -4.94 3.43
CA GLU A 72 -2.51 -4.36 3.59
C GLU A 72 -1.41 -5.43 3.45
N ALA A 73 -1.53 -6.56 4.14
CA ALA A 73 -0.57 -7.65 4.02
C ALA A 73 -0.48 -8.20 2.58
N GLN A 74 -1.61 -8.26 1.87
CA GLN A 74 -1.65 -8.68 0.46
C GLN A 74 -1.01 -7.64 -0.45
N PHE A 75 -1.24 -6.35 -0.20
CA PHE A 75 -0.64 -5.26 -0.96
C PHE A 75 0.89 -5.19 -0.78
N LEU A 76 1.37 -5.48 0.42
CA LEU A 76 2.79 -5.56 0.75
C LEU A 76 3.46 -6.85 0.24
N GLY A 77 2.67 -7.85 -0.18
CA GLY A 77 3.17 -9.16 -0.60
C GLY A 77 3.60 -10.06 0.57
N GLU A 78 3.18 -9.74 1.79
CA GLU A 78 3.39 -10.61 2.96
C GLU A 78 2.53 -11.86 2.91
N ILE A 79 1.37 -11.77 2.26
CA ILE A 79 0.52 -12.92 1.93
C ILE A 79 0.36 -13.01 0.41
N SER A 80 0.53 -14.23 -0.10
CA SER A 80 0.50 -14.57 -1.52
C SER A 80 -0.50 -15.69 -1.84
N SER A 81 -1.13 -16.28 -0.82
CA SER A 81 -2.09 -17.37 -1.00
C SER A 81 -3.27 -17.30 -0.01
N HIS A 82 -4.34 -18.02 -0.36
CA HIS A 82 -5.50 -18.19 0.50
C HIS A 82 -5.14 -18.83 1.86
N ASP A 83 -4.23 -19.81 1.87
CA ASP A 83 -3.82 -20.48 3.12
C ASP A 83 -2.99 -19.56 4.03
N GLU A 84 -2.14 -18.72 3.46
CA GLU A 84 -1.41 -17.68 4.21
C GLU A 84 -2.35 -16.63 4.79
N ALA A 85 -3.36 -16.21 4.01
CA ALA A 85 -4.40 -15.32 4.51
C ALA A 85 -5.15 -15.93 5.71
N MET A 86 -5.49 -17.22 5.63
CA MET A 86 -6.14 -17.94 6.73
C MET A 86 -5.26 -18.03 7.98
N ALA A 87 -3.95 -18.26 7.82
CA ALA A 87 -2.99 -18.25 8.93
C ALA A 87 -2.92 -16.87 9.59
N ARG A 88 -2.83 -15.79 8.79
CA ARG A 88 -2.80 -14.41 9.30
C ARG A 88 -4.05 -14.05 10.10
N VAL A 89 -5.23 -14.47 9.67
CA VAL A 89 -6.46 -14.25 10.45
C VAL A 89 -6.37 -14.90 11.83
N ARG A 90 -5.82 -16.11 11.94
CA ARG A 90 -5.66 -16.78 13.25
C ARG A 90 -4.76 -15.99 14.20
N GLU A 91 -3.68 -15.43 13.67
CA GLU A 91 -2.74 -14.62 14.45
C GLU A 91 -3.40 -13.32 14.92
N LEU A 92 -4.14 -12.64 14.04
CA LEU A 92 -4.87 -11.41 14.38
C LEU A 92 -5.90 -11.65 15.48
N ILE A 93 -6.66 -12.75 15.41
CA ILE A 93 -7.64 -13.12 16.45
C ILE A 93 -6.95 -13.48 17.77
N ALA A 94 -5.77 -14.10 17.73
CA ALA A 94 -5.02 -14.48 18.93
C ALA A 94 -4.43 -13.27 19.67
N GLN A 95 -4.09 -12.19 18.95
CA GLN A 95 -3.55 -10.95 19.54
C GLN A 95 -4.61 -10.10 20.26
N GLU A 96 -5.90 -10.41 20.09
CA GLU A 96 -7.03 -9.70 20.71
C GLU A 96 -7.59 -10.36 21.97
N LYS A 97 -7.04 -11.51 22.37
CA LYS A 97 -7.38 -12.16 23.65
C LYS A 97 -6.45 -11.71 24.76
#